data_AF-A0A0M4QT83-F1
#
_entry.id   AF-A0A0M4QT83-F1
#
_cell.length_a   1.000
_cell.length_b   1.000
_cell.length_c   1.000
_cell.angle_alpha   90.00
_cell.angle_beta   90.00
_cell.angle_gamma   90.00
#
_symmetry.space_group_name_H-M   'P 1'
#
loop_
_entity.id
_entity.type
_entity.pdbx_description
1 polymer ?
#
loop_
_entity_poly.entity_id
_entity_poly.type
_entity_poly.pdbx_seq_one_letter_code
_entity_poly.pdbx_strand_id
1 'polypeptide(L)'
;MACVALATTAVLSPAQAAAQSSPVVSKSWGSAPFAPMNPAIPSDNDIAKAKLSEAATAAESAKIDAILSSANDRLQGTNMAAMRANNTYSDALTALGLRRAAAETAKAKADVAAKEYKSAKTDLAQLAGNLYKSGGMNLDVQTFLVSSNADDAIYQASTLMALTANRSATFASAEASAATSAALQAQAQDAQAAADKAAKAAEDSKSAAVSATDQQAAVVKENSAQRDAALKQLAALHNTTVELEGARVDALTKKAQEEALTAQIKNSANVPAPVRPPTPGQGNGNQPVQPPPPPVTQPDPPVAPPVVTPDPPVVAPPVVTPQPVTPPPAGSYINAMVSYAMAQQGKSYLWGGTGPNAFDCSGLVWKAFQAAGVPVPRTGTDQYWAAPTRVPLSQAQYGDLVVFDSDGNGNFGHIAIYIGNGQAVQALFTGYPVGVYSIASMTNVVYPYVARY
;
A
#
# COMPACT_ATOMS: atom_id res chain seq x y z
N MET A 1 -3.04 -35.63 -9.16
CA MET A 1 -2.73 -36.96 -8.57
C MET A 1 -3.43 -37.04 -7.22
N ALA A 2 -4.01 -38.20 -6.94
CA ALA A 2 -5.06 -38.45 -5.96
C ALA A 2 -4.65 -38.21 -4.49
N CYS A 3 -5.61 -37.82 -3.66
CA CYS A 3 -5.75 -38.37 -2.31
C CYS A 3 -7.20 -38.26 -1.82
N VAL A 4 -7.72 -39.41 -1.42
CA VAL A 4 -9.08 -39.72 -0.95
C VAL A 4 -9.06 -39.68 0.59
N ALA A 5 -10.10 -39.10 1.21
CA ALA A 5 -10.45 -39.40 2.60
C ALA A 5 -11.96 -39.22 2.87
N LEU A 6 -12.63 -40.37 2.86
CA LEU A 6 -13.85 -40.80 3.56
C LEU A 6 -14.63 -39.78 4.41
N ALA A 7 -15.86 -39.52 3.97
CA ALA A 7 -16.95 -38.97 4.77
C ALA A 7 -17.90 -40.10 5.18
N THR A 8 -18.13 -40.29 6.48
CA THR A 8 -19.22 -41.11 7.02
C THR A 8 -20.36 -40.20 7.45
N THR A 9 -21.49 -40.36 6.76
CA THR A 9 -22.77 -39.69 6.98
C THR A 9 -23.55 -40.38 8.09
N ALA A 10 -23.99 -39.65 9.11
CA ALA A 10 -25.11 -40.04 9.96
C ALA A 10 -26.23 -39.01 9.79
N VAL A 11 -27.30 -39.43 9.12
CA VAL A 11 -28.52 -38.67 8.86
C VAL A 11 -29.47 -38.88 10.04
N LEU A 12 -29.90 -37.80 10.70
CA LEU A 12 -31.06 -37.80 11.59
C LEU A 12 -32.09 -36.81 11.03
N SER A 13 -33.15 -37.38 10.46
CA SER A 13 -34.36 -36.68 10.04
C SER A 13 -35.28 -36.37 11.23
N PRO A 14 -36.16 -35.34 11.14
CA PRO A 14 -36.93 -34.82 12.25
C PRO A 14 -38.20 -35.65 12.53
N ALA A 15 -38.51 -35.85 13.82
CA ALA A 15 -39.77 -36.44 14.26
C ALA A 15 -40.87 -35.36 14.28
N GLN A 16 -41.89 -35.55 13.43
CA GLN A 16 -43.19 -34.88 13.52
C GLN A 16 -44.03 -35.55 14.63
N ALA A 17 -44.50 -34.77 15.58
CA ALA A 17 -45.52 -35.23 16.53
C ALA A 17 -46.88 -34.63 16.14
N ALA A 18 -47.73 -35.48 15.56
CA ALA A 18 -49.13 -35.21 15.31
C ALA A 18 -49.94 -35.38 16.61
N ALA A 19 -50.94 -34.50 16.78
CA ALA A 19 -51.87 -34.50 17.90
C ALA A 19 -52.73 -35.77 17.95
N GLN A 20 -52.85 -36.37 19.14
CA GLN A 20 -53.92 -37.32 19.44
C GLN A 20 -54.63 -36.88 20.73
N SER A 21 -55.91 -36.56 20.56
CA SER A 21 -56.89 -36.32 21.60
C SER A 21 -57.27 -37.62 22.30
N SER A 22 -57.43 -37.58 23.63
CA SER A 22 -58.11 -38.62 24.40
C SER A 22 -58.80 -38.00 25.63
N PRO A 23 -59.84 -38.66 26.17
CA PRO A 23 -61.03 -37.99 26.66
C PRO A 23 -60.95 -37.56 28.12
N VAL A 24 -61.80 -36.57 28.44
CA VAL A 24 -62.06 -36.07 29.80
C VAL A 24 -62.66 -37.19 30.65
N VAL A 25 -61.92 -37.62 31.67
CA VAL A 25 -62.47 -38.36 32.81
C VAL A 25 -62.42 -37.43 34.02
N SER A 26 -63.58 -36.96 34.43
CA SER A 26 -63.80 -36.25 35.68
C SER A 26 -63.63 -37.23 36.85
N LYS A 27 -62.65 -36.97 37.73
CA LYS A 27 -62.64 -37.54 39.07
C LYS A 27 -62.32 -36.46 40.10
N SER A 28 -63.24 -36.39 41.05
CA SER A 28 -63.38 -35.52 42.21
C SER A 28 -62.08 -35.19 42.94
N TRP A 29 -62.00 -33.94 43.39
CA TRP A 29 -60.98 -33.40 44.28
C TRP A 29 -60.91 -34.19 45.60
N GLY A 30 -59.79 -34.88 45.82
CA GLY A 30 -59.32 -35.29 47.13
C GLY A 30 -58.29 -34.28 47.61
N SER A 31 -58.58 -33.61 48.73
CA SER A 31 -57.69 -32.70 49.43
C SER A 31 -56.41 -33.42 49.88
N ALA A 32 -55.30 -33.13 49.20
CA ALA A 32 -53.95 -33.45 49.69
C ALA A 32 -53.49 -32.31 50.62
N PRO A 33 -52.85 -32.62 51.77
CA PRO A 33 -52.36 -31.61 52.69
C PRO A 33 -51.24 -30.78 52.05
N PHE A 34 -51.33 -29.46 52.20
CA PHE A 34 -50.23 -28.55 51.89
C PHE A 34 -49.03 -28.90 52.77
N ALA A 35 -47.98 -29.47 52.18
CA ALA A 35 -46.67 -29.51 52.82
C ALA A 35 -46.08 -28.08 52.79
N PRO A 36 -45.55 -27.56 53.91
CA PRO A 36 -44.86 -26.27 53.90
C PRO A 36 -43.58 -26.40 53.07
N MET A 37 -43.49 -25.64 51.97
CA MET A 37 -42.21 -25.41 51.29
C MET A 37 -41.32 -24.59 52.23
N ASN A 38 -40.55 -25.27 53.08
CA ASN A 38 -39.38 -24.67 53.70
C ASN A 38 -38.27 -24.63 52.64
N PRO A 39 -37.61 -23.50 52.35
CA PRO A 39 -36.45 -23.52 51.45
C PRO A 39 -35.37 -24.37 52.11
N ALA A 40 -35.19 -25.60 51.63
CA ALA A 40 -34.17 -26.50 52.14
C ALA A 40 -32.80 -25.83 51.95
N ILE A 41 -32.09 -25.59 53.05
CA ILE A 41 -30.73 -25.07 53.04
C ILE A 41 -29.85 -26.10 52.30
N PRO A 42 -29.14 -25.72 51.21
CA PRO A 42 -28.32 -26.65 50.44
C PRO A 42 -27.27 -27.35 51.31
N SER A 43 -27.05 -28.64 51.08
CA SER A 43 -26.00 -29.39 51.79
C SER A 43 -24.60 -29.02 51.28
N ASP A 44 -23.55 -29.27 52.06
CA ASP A 44 -22.15 -29.05 51.64
C ASP A 44 -21.80 -29.79 50.34
N ASN A 45 -22.43 -30.94 50.09
CA ASN A 45 -22.26 -31.71 48.86
C ASN A 45 -22.94 -31.04 47.66
N ASP A 46 -24.09 -30.39 47.87
CA ASP A 46 -24.77 -29.61 46.82
C ASP A 46 -23.98 -28.35 46.47
N ILE A 47 -23.38 -27.70 47.47
CA ILE A 47 -22.48 -26.55 47.28
C ILE A 47 -21.20 -26.98 46.53
N ALA A 48 -20.61 -28.13 46.89
CA ALA A 48 -19.42 -28.65 46.21
C ALA A 48 -19.71 -29.03 44.75
N LYS A 49 -20.85 -29.68 44.47
CA LYS A 49 -21.29 -29.98 43.10
C LYS A 49 -21.59 -28.72 42.29
N ALA A 50 -22.24 -27.72 42.90
CA ALA A 50 -22.48 -26.43 42.26
C ALA A 50 -21.17 -25.72 41.90
N LYS A 51 -20.18 -25.71 42.82
CA LYS A 51 -18.84 -25.17 42.55
C LYS A 51 -18.08 -25.91 41.45
N LEU A 52 -18.20 -27.24 41.39
CA LEU A 52 -17.61 -28.04 40.30
C LEU A 52 -18.29 -27.73 38.96
N SER A 53 -19.61 -27.55 38.95
CA SER A 53 -20.35 -27.12 37.76
C SER A 53 -19.96 -25.71 37.31
N GLU A 54 -19.80 -24.78 38.26
CA GLU A 54 -19.37 -23.40 38.00
C GLU A 54 -17.94 -23.36 37.44
N ALA A 55 -17.02 -24.13 38.03
CA ALA A 55 -15.64 -24.25 37.54
C ALA A 55 -15.58 -24.89 36.15
N ALA A 56 -16.43 -25.89 35.87
CA ALA A 56 -16.51 -26.51 34.55
C ALA A 56 -17.07 -25.53 33.50
N THR A 57 -18.13 -24.78 33.83
CA THR A 57 -18.68 -23.72 32.97
C THR A 57 -17.62 -22.65 32.70
N ALA A 58 -16.93 -22.16 33.73
CA ALA A 58 -15.87 -21.16 33.59
C ALA A 58 -14.70 -21.66 32.71
N ALA A 59 -14.30 -22.92 32.85
CA ALA A 59 -13.27 -23.53 32.02
C ALA A 59 -13.71 -23.63 30.54
N GLU A 60 -14.98 -23.95 30.27
CA GLU A 60 -15.50 -24.01 28.90
C GLU A 60 -15.63 -22.62 28.29
N SER A 61 -16.14 -21.64 29.04
CA SER A 61 -16.19 -20.24 28.61
C SER A 61 -14.79 -19.71 28.28
N ALA A 62 -13.77 -20.03 29.09
CA ALA A 62 -12.39 -19.63 28.82
C ALA A 62 -11.84 -20.24 27.52
N LYS A 63 -12.20 -21.48 27.17
CA LYS A 63 -11.82 -22.07 25.87
C LYS A 63 -12.49 -21.36 24.70
N ILE A 64 -13.77 -21.02 24.82
CA ILE A 64 -14.51 -20.33 23.77
C ILE A 64 -13.95 -18.91 23.58
N ASP A 65 -13.71 -18.18 24.67
CA ASP A 65 -13.05 -16.86 24.63
C ASP A 65 -11.65 -16.95 23.99
N ALA A 66 -10.88 -18.01 24.25
CA ALA A 66 -9.58 -18.25 23.61
C ALA A 66 -9.70 -18.54 22.09
N ILE A 67 -10.72 -19.29 21.65
CA ILE A 67 -11.02 -19.51 20.23
C ILE A 67 -11.36 -18.18 19.54
N LEU A 68 -12.21 -17.36 20.18
CA LEU A 68 -12.58 -16.03 19.67
C LEU A 68 -11.35 -15.12 19.54
N SER A 69 -10.45 -15.13 20.53
CA SER A 69 -9.20 -14.39 20.48
C SER A 69 -8.30 -14.86 19.32
N SER A 70 -8.09 -16.17 19.19
CA SER A 70 -7.26 -16.76 18.12
C SER A 70 -7.82 -16.46 16.72
N ALA A 71 -9.16 -16.53 16.56
CA ALA A 71 -9.84 -16.14 15.33
C ALA A 71 -9.59 -14.66 15.00
N ASN A 72 -9.69 -13.78 16.00
CA ASN A 72 -9.37 -12.35 15.83
C ASN A 72 -7.90 -12.13 15.45
N ASP A 73 -6.96 -12.84 16.07
CA ASP A 73 -5.52 -12.75 15.72
C ASP A 73 -5.27 -13.19 14.27
N ARG A 74 -5.94 -14.26 13.82
CA ARG A 74 -5.89 -14.71 12.42
C ARG A 74 -6.43 -13.66 11.46
N LEU A 75 -7.52 -12.97 11.82
CA LEU A 75 -8.07 -11.87 11.02
C LEU A 75 -7.09 -10.70 10.92
N GLN A 76 -6.50 -10.31 12.05
CA GLN A 76 -5.50 -9.24 12.06
C GLN A 76 -4.30 -9.63 11.18
N GLY A 77 -3.83 -10.87 11.27
CA GLY A 77 -2.75 -11.39 10.41
C GLY A 77 -3.06 -11.29 8.91
N THR A 78 -4.27 -11.69 8.47
CA THR A 78 -4.65 -11.62 7.06
C THR A 78 -4.90 -10.19 6.58
N ASN A 79 -5.48 -9.31 7.40
CA ASN A 79 -5.58 -7.87 7.11
C ASN A 79 -4.20 -7.29 6.82
N MET A 80 -3.18 -7.64 7.61
CA MET A 80 -1.82 -7.15 7.44
C MET A 80 -1.10 -7.72 6.22
N ALA A 81 -1.33 -9.00 5.91
CA ALA A 81 -0.82 -9.60 4.69
C ALA A 81 -1.39 -8.90 3.44
N ALA A 82 -2.69 -8.61 3.44
CA ALA A 82 -3.35 -7.84 2.39
C ALA A 82 -2.75 -6.44 2.27
N MET A 83 -2.66 -5.67 3.36
CA MET A 83 -2.05 -4.33 3.36
C MET A 83 -0.61 -4.31 2.80
N ARG A 84 0.24 -5.26 3.21
CA ARG A 84 1.62 -5.36 2.69
C ARG A 84 1.68 -5.65 1.20
N ALA A 85 0.87 -6.59 0.73
CA ALA A 85 0.80 -6.92 -0.69
C ALA A 85 0.30 -5.70 -1.50
N ASN A 86 -0.64 -4.93 -0.94
CA ASN A 86 -1.18 -3.72 -1.54
C ASN A 86 -0.14 -2.59 -1.61
N ASN A 87 0.63 -2.38 -0.54
CA ASN A 87 1.73 -1.41 -0.55
C ASN A 87 2.81 -1.81 -1.57
N THR A 88 3.18 -3.10 -1.61
CA THR A 88 4.12 -3.63 -2.60
C THR A 88 3.65 -3.38 -4.04
N TYR A 89 2.37 -3.56 -4.33
CA TYR A 89 1.80 -3.23 -5.63
C TYR A 89 1.88 -1.73 -5.94
N SER A 90 1.58 -0.87 -4.98
CA SER A 90 1.65 0.58 -5.12
C SER A 90 3.09 1.08 -5.37
N ASP A 91 4.07 0.47 -4.69
CA ASP A 91 5.50 0.71 -4.91
C ASP A 91 5.92 0.27 -6.32
N ALA A 92 5.45 -0.90 -6.77
CA ALA A 92 5.73 -1.42 -8.10
C ALA A 92 5.14 -0.53 -9.21
N LEU A 93 3.93 0.02 -9.01
CA LEU A 93 3.33 1.00 -9.94
C LEU A 93 4.14 2.30 -10.02
N THR A 94 4.64 2.78 -8.88
CA THR A 94 5.51 3.97 -8.84
C THR A 94 6.82 3.71 -9.59
N ALA A 95 7.45 2.57 -9.32
CA ALA A 95 8.67 2.16 -10.03
C ALA A 95 8.44 2.01 -11.54
N LEU A 96 7.31 1.41 -11.95
CA LEU A 96 6.92 1.30 -13.35
C LEU A 96 6.79 2.68 -14.01
N GLY A 97 6.10 3.62 -13.37
CA GLY A 97 5.95 4.98 -13.88
C GLY A 97 7.30 5.66 -14.11
N LEU A 98 8.20 5.58 -13.13
CA LEU A 98 9.56 6.14 -13.23
C LEU A 98 10.37 5.49 -14.35
N ARG A 99 10.29 4.16 -14.49
CA ARG A 99 11.03 3.43 -15.54
C ARG A 99 10.50 3.73 -16.94
N ARG A 100 9.18 3.88 -17.10
CA ARG A 100 8.57 4.30 -18.37
C ARG A 100 9.01 5.71 -18.76
N ALA A 101 8.96 6.67 -17.83
CA ALA A 101 9.42 8.03 -18.10
C ALA A 101 10.92 8.07 -18.47
N ALA A 102 11.75 7.24 -17.82
CA ALA A 102 13.16 7.11 -18.15
C ALA A 102 13.36 6.50 -19.56
N ALA A 103 12.58 5.47 -19.92
CA ALA A 103 12.60 4.86 -21.24
C ALA A 103 12.19 5.84 -22.35
N GLU A 104 11.13 6.62 -22.12
CA GLU A 104 10.69 7.68 -23.04
C GLU A 104 11.77 8.75 -23.23
N THR A 105 12.39 9.19 -22.14
CA THR A 105 13.49 10.17 -22.19
C THR A 105 14.71 9.63 -22.94
N ALA A 106 15.11 8.38 -22.66
CA ALA A 106 16.23 7.73 -23.33
C ALA A 106 15.95 7.54 -24.82
N LYS A 107 14.73 7.13 -25.18
CA LYS A 107 14.28 7.01 -26.56
C LYS A 107 14.34 8.35 -27.29
N ALA A 108 13.85 9.44 -26.69
CA ALA A 108 13.90 10.76 -27.30
C ALA A 108 15.35 11.20 -27.59
N LYS A 109 16.29 10.95 -26.66
CA LYS A 109 17.72 11.21 -26.87
C LYS A 109 18.31 10.37 -28.00
N ALA A 110 17.98 9.07 -28.05
CA ALA A 110 18.41 8.18 -29.11
C ALA A 110 17.89 8.61 -30.48
N ASP A 111 16.63 9.06 -30.57
CA ASP A 111 16.01 9.52 -31.80
C ASP A 111 16.66 10.82 -32.31
N VAL A 112 17.07 11.73 -31.40
CA VAL A 112 17.84 12.94 -31.76
C VAL A 112 19.22 12.57 -32.30
N ALA A 113 19.98 11.74 -31.58
CA ALA A 113 21.32 11.32 -32.01
C ALA A 113 21.30 10.53 -33.32
N ALA A 114 20.25 9.74 -33.57
CA ALA A 114 20.07 9.03 -34.84
C ALA A 114 19.85 10.01 -36.01
N LYS A 115 19.16 11.14 -35.79
CA LYS A 115 19.00 12.19 -36.80
C LYS A 115 20.33 12.91 -37.08
N GLU A 116 21.09 13.23 -36.03
CA GLU A 116 22.42 13.85 -36.16
C GLU A 116 23.39 12.94 -36.92
N TYR A 117 23.45 11.66 -36.55
CA TYR A 117 24.25 10.68 -37.28
C TYR A 117 23.82 10.55 -38.74
N LYS A 118 22.52 10.58 -39.04
CA LYS A 118 22.02 10.57 -40.42
C LYS A 118 22.51 11.80 -41.19
N SER A 119 22.49 12.98 -40.58
CA SER A 119 23.03 14.22 -41.18
C SER A 119 24.54 14.09 -41.45
N ALA A 120 25.33 13.70 -40.45
CA ALA A 120 26.77 13.54 -40.59
C ALA A 120 27.14 12.49 -41.65
N LYS A 121 26.34 11.42 -41.77
CA LYS A 121 26.50 10.42 -42.82
C LYS A 121 26.20 10.99 -44.22
N THR A 122 25.22 11.89 -44.34
CA THR A 122 24.96 12.60 -45.60
C THR A 122 26.13 13.51 -45.97
N ASP A 123 26.68 14.27 -45.03
CA ASP A 123 27.83 15.15 -45.26
C ASP A 123 29.07 14.34 -45.68
N LEU A 124 29.30 13.20 -45.02
CA LEU A 124 30.36 12.27 -45.39
C LEU A 124 30.16 11.68 -46.80
N ALA A 125 28.92 11.34 -47.17
CA ALA A 125 28.61 10.83 -48.51
C ALA A 125 28.82 11.90 -49.60
N GLN A 126 28.48 13.16 -49.32
CA GLN A 126 28.76 14.29 -50.22
C GLN A 126 30.27 14.50 -50.38
N LEU A 127 31.03 14.46 -49.28
CA LEU A 127 32.49 14.53 -49.32
C LEU A 127 33.08 13.40 -50.18
N ALA A 128 32.66 12.16 -49.95
CA ALA A 128 33.11 11.00 -50.71
C ALA A 128 32.77 11.13 -52.21
N GLY A 129 31.55 11.61 -52.53
CA GLY A 129 31.14 11.87 -53.91
C GLY A 129 31.96 12.95 -54.60
N ASN A 130 32.29 14.03 -53.89
CA ASN A 130 33.13 15.11 -54.41
C ASN A 130 34.57 14.63 -54.66
N LEU A 131 35.15 13.86 -53.73
CA LEU A 131 36.48 13.26 -53.90
C LEU A 131 36.53 12.28 -55.08
N TYR A 132 35.48 11.48 -55.27
CA TYR A 132 35.38 10.56 -56.40
C TYR A 132 35.31 11.31 -57.73
N LYS A 133 34.47 12.34 -57.83
CA LYS A 133 34.33 13.19 -59.03
C LYS A 133 35.62 13.95 -59.38
N SER A 134 36.41 14.33 -58.38
CA SER A 134 37.71 14.97 -58.60
C SER A 134 38.84 13.96 -58.87
N GLY A 135 38.53 12.67 -59.04
CA GLY A 135 39.51 11.62 -59.35
C GLY A 135 40.48 11.31 -58.21
N GLY A 136 40.09 11.58 -56.96
CA GLY A 136 40.96 11.43 -55.79
C GLY A 136 42.11 12.43 -55.74
N MET A 137 42.26 13.29 -56.76
CA MET A 137 43.27 14.33 -56.80
C MET A 137 42.72 15.60 -56.13
N ASN A 138 43.55 16.21 -55.28
CA ASN A 138 43.37 17.63 -54.94
C ASN A 138 43.52 18.39 -56.27
N LEU A 139 42.41 18.86 -56.82
CA LEU A 139 42.37 19.76 -58.00
C LEU A 139 43.39 20.91 -57.83
N ASP A 140 43.63 21.28 -56.58
CA ASP A 140 44.54 22.31 -56.09
C ASP A 140 46.05 22.03 -56.32
N VAL A 141 46.50 20.78 -56.49
CA VAL A 141 47.93 20.52 -56.77
C VAL A 141 48.28 20.92 -58.20
N GLN A 142 47.34 20.74 -59.15
CA GLN A 142 47.50 21.27 -60.50
C GLN A 142 47.40 22.79 -60.53
N THR A 143 46.64 23.41 -59.63
CA THR A 143 46.51 24.87 -59.52
C THR A 143 47.74 25.52 -58.85
N PHE A 144 48.30 24.87 -57.83
CA PHE A 144 49.54 25.30 -57.16
C PHE A 144 50.74 25.28 -58.11
N LEU A 145 50.81 24.29 -59.02
CA LEU A 145 51.80 24.19 -60.09
C LEU A 145 51.67 25.29 -61.17
N VAL A 146 50.56 26.04 -61.20
CA VAL A 146 50.27 27.11 -62.18
C VAL A 146 50.26 28.51 -61.53
N SER A 147 50.49 28.60 -60.21
CA SER A 147 50.51 29.88 -59.48
C SER A 147 51.58 30.84 -60.00
N SER A 148 51.18 32.09 -60.25
CA SER A 148 52.01 33.06 -60.99
C SER A 148 52.83 34.01 -60.09
N ASN A 149 52.60 34.01 -58.76
CA ASN A 149 53.33 34.82 -57.78
C ASN A 149 53.21 34.27 -56.32
N ALA A 150 54.01 34.81 -55.40
CA ALA A 150 54.15 34.31 -54.02
C ALA A 150 52.89 34.51 -53.14
N ASP A 151 52.15 35.61 -53.34
CA ASP A 151 50.94 35.90 -52.55
C ASP A 151 49.81 34.92 -52.89
N ASP A 152 49.65 34.58 -54.18
CA ASP A 152 48.67 33.61 -54.65
C ASP A 152 48.99 32.19 -54.16
N ALA A 153 50.27 31.83 -54.10
CA ALA A 153 50.72 30.56 -53.54
C ALA A 153 50.40 30.42 -52.03
N ILE A 154 50.56 31.50 -51.25
CA ILE A 154 50.22 31.51 -49.81
C ILE A 154 48.70 31.43 -49.60
N TYR A 155 47.91 32.15 -50.41
CA TYR A 155 46.45 32.09 -50.35
C TYR A 155 45.92 30.68 -50.67
N GLN A 156 46.44 30.06 -51.73
CA GLN A 156 46.09 28.68 -52.11
C GLN A 156 46.50 27.68 -51.03
N ALA A 157 47.67 27.83 -50.40
CA ALA A 157 48.11 26.99 -49.29
C ALA A 157 47.19 27.11 -48.06
N SER A 158 46.74 28.33 -47.70
CA SER A 158 45.80 28.53 -46.60
C SER A 158 44.43 27.90 -46.87
N THR A 159 43.95 27.98 -48.12
CA THR A 159 42.69 27.37 -48.57
C THR A 159 42.77 25.84 -48.49
N LEU A 160 43.90 25.27 -48.90
CA LEU A 160 44.19 23.83 -48.80
C LEU A 160 44.22 23.32 -47.34
N MET A 161 44.81 24.10 -46.43
CA MET A 161 44.80 23.77 -45.00
C MET A 161 43.38 23.81 -44.44
N ALA A 162 42.60 24.83 -44.77
CA ALA A 162 41.20 24.94 -44.35
C ALA A 162 40.35 23.78 -44.90
N LEU A 163 40.54 23.40 -46.17
CA LEU A 163 39.84 22.27 -46.79
C LEU A 163 40.22 20.94 -46.14
N THR A 164 41.51 20.70 -45.87
CA THR A 164 41.98 19.49 -45.20
C THR A 164 41.45 19.39 -43.78
N ALA A 165 41.46 20.50 -43.03
CA ALA A 165 40.89 20.58 -41.70
C ALA A 165 39.37 20.29 -41.74
N ASN A 166 38.65 20.86 -42.71
CA ASN A 166 37.22 20.61 -42.87
C ASN A 166 36.92 19.13 -43.18
N ARG A 167 37.70 18.49 -44.08
CA ARG A 167 37.56 17.05 -44.38
C ARG A 167 37.78 16.19 -43.14
N SER A 168 38.87 16.44 -42.40
CA SER A 168 39.17 15.72 -41.16
C SER A 168 38.06 15.91 -40.12
N ALA A 169 37.53 17.13 -40.00
CA ALA A 169 36.40 17.43 -39.12
C ALA A 169 35.12 16.70 -39.53
N THR A 170 34.80 16.60 -40.82
CA THR A 170 33.63 15.84 -41.31
C THR A 170 33.74 14.35 -40.96
N PHE A 171 34.91 13.73 -41.17
CA PHE A 171 35.15 12.33 -40.79
C PHE A 171 35.02 12.14 -39.28
N ALA A 172 35.71 12.95 -38.49
CA ALA A 172 35.67 12.88 -37.03
C ALA A 172 34.26 13.11 -36.48
N SER A 173 33.50 14.05 -37.05
CA SER A 173 32.11 14.33 -36.68
C SER A 173 31.19 13.16 -37.00
N ALA A 174 31.37 12.49 -38.14
CA ALA A 174 30.58 11.32 -38.52
C ALA A 174 30.88 10.12 -37.61
N GLU A 175 32.15 9.87 -37.29
CA GLU A 175 32.54 8.81 -36.36
C GLU A 175 32.01 9.07 -34.95
N ALA A 176 32.17 10.29 -34.43
CA ALA A 176 31.65 10.68 -33.13
C ALA A 176 30.12 10.55 -33.08
N SER A 177 29.41 11.02 -34.11
CA SER A 177 27.95 10.93 -34.20
C SER A 177 27.47 9.48 -34.30
N ALA A 178 28.21 8.61 -35.00
CA ALA A 178 27.92 7.18 -35.06
C ALA A 178 28.04 6.53 -33.69
N ALA A 179 29.14 6.81 -32.96
CA ALA A 179 29.37 6.29 -31.61
C ALA A 179 28.30 6.77 -30.62
N THR A 180 27.97 8.07 -30.64
CA THR A 180 26.92 8.65 -29.79
C THR A 180 25.54 8.06 -30.10
N SER A 181 25.18 7.93 -31.39
CA SER A 181 23.92 7.31 -31.80
C SER A 181 23.83 5.86 -31.32
N ALA A 182 24.90 5.06 -31.47
CA ALA A 182 24.93 3.67 -31.02
C ALA A 182 24.79 3.57 -29.48
N ALA A 183 25.53 4.40 -28.74
CA ALA A 183 25.48 4.41 -27.27
C ALA A 183 24.09 4.80 -26.74
N LEU A 184 23.46 5.83 -27.31
CA LEU A 184 22.14 6.27 -26.88
C LEU A 184 21.03 5.28 -27.29
N GLN A 185 21.17 4.59 -28.42
CA GLN A 185 20.26 3.50 -28.79
C GLN A 185 20.36 2.34 -27.81
N ALA A 186 21.57 1.93 -27.41
CA ALA A 186 21.76 0.92 -26.38
C ALA A 186 21.13 1.36 -25.04
N GLN A 187 21.38 2.60 -24.62
CA GLN A 187 20.76 3.16 -23.41
C GLN A 187 19.22 3.15 -23.46
N ALA A 188 18.63 3.47 -24.61
CA ALA A 188 17.18 3.43 -24.80
C ALA A 188 16.63 2.00 -24.70
N GLN A 189 17.34 1.01 -25.27
CA GLN A 189 16.97 -0.40 -25.16
C GLN A 189 17.05 -0.90 -23.72
N ASP A 190 18.13 -0.57 -23.00
CA ASP A 190 18.28 -0.94 -21.59
C ASP A 190 17.20 -0.29 -20.71
N ALA A 191 16.87 0.97 -20.97
CA ALA A 191 15.80 1.67 -20.26
C ALA A 191 14.43 1.05 -20.53
N GLN A 192 14.15 0.64 -21.78
CA GLN A 192 12.92 -0.07 -22.14
C GLN A 192 12.84 -1.44 -21.45
N ALA A 193 13.92 -2.23 -21.48
CA ALA A 193 13.97 -3.52 -20.79
C ALA A 193 13.75 -3.37 -19.27
N ALA A 194 14.27 -2.30 -18.66
CA ALA A 194 14.02 -1.98 -17.26
C ALA A 194 12.54 -1.60 -17.01
N ALA A 195 11.89 -0.89 -17.94
CA ALA A 195 10.46 -0.59 -17.87
C ALA A 195 9.59 -1.84 -18.01
N ASP A 196 9.94 -2.76 -18.91
CA ASP A 196 9.22 -4.02 -19.10
C ASP A 196 9.36 -4.93 -17.86
N LYS A 197 10.56 -4.99 -17.27
CA LYS A 197 10.77 -5.70 -16.00
C LYS A 197 9.95 -5.09 -14.87
N ALA A 198 9.88 -3.77 -14.77
CA ALA A 198 9.04 -3.09 -13.79
C ALA A 198 7.54 -3.36 -14.03
N ALA A 199 7.12 -3.46 -15.29
CA ALA A 199 5.74 -3.78 -15.65
C ALA A 199 5.37 -5.19 -15.19
N LYS A 200 6.27 -6.15 -15.41
CA LYS A 200 6.08 -7.52 -14.92
C LYS A 200 6.01 -7.59 -13.40
N ALA A 201 6.91 -6.88 -12.70
CA ALA A 201 6.89 -6.80 -11.24
C ALA A 201 5.60 -6.18 -10.69
N ALA A 202 5.05 -5.17 -11.36
CA ALA A 202 3.76 -4.57 -11.00
C ALA A 202 2.60 -5.57 -11.18
N GLU A 203 2.58 -6.34 -12.27
CA GLU A 203 1.55 -7.36 -12.49
C GLU A 203 1.64 -8.50 -11.47
N ASP A 204 2.85 -8.96 -11.15
CA ASP A 204 3.07 -10.00 -10.12
C ASP A 204 2.64 -9.52 -8.74
N SER A 205 2.97 -8.27 -8.40
CA SER A 205 2.56 -7.64 -7.13
C SER A 205 1.04 -7.44 -7.08
N LYS A 206 0.40 -7.12 -8.20
CA LYS A 206 -1.06 -7.03 -8.30
C LYS A 206 -1.72 -8.38 -8.03
N SER A 207 -1.22 -9.45 -8.63
CA SER A 207 -1.74 -10.80 -8.41
C SER A 207 -1.60 -11.22 -6.94
N ALA A 208 -0.45 -10.90 -6.31
CA ALA A 208 -0.25 -11.13 -4.88
C ALA A 208 -1.22 -10.32 -4.00
N ALA A 209 -1.45 -9.05 -4.34
CA ALA A 209 -2.41 -8.18 -3.64
C ALA A 209 -3.86 -8.71 -3.72
N VAL A 210 -4.29 -9.15 -4.90
CA VAL A 210 -5.61 -9.77 -5.10
C VAL A 210 -5.72 -11.06 -4.27
N SER A 211 -4.74 -11.95 -4.37
CA SER A 211 -4.73 -13.22 -3.60
C SER A 211 -4.78 -12.99 -2.09
N ALA A 212 -4.01 -12.03 -1.57
CA ALA A 212 -4.04 -11.70 -0.15
C ALA A 212 -5.40 -11.13 0.29
N THR A 213 -6.06 -10.35 -0.56
CA THR A 213 -7.41 -9.81 -0.32
C THR A 213 -8.47 -10.91 -0.35
N ASP A 214 -8.37 -11.85 -1.27
CA ASP A 214 -9.28 -13.00 -1.34
C ASP A 214 -9.15 -13.89 -0.10
N GLN A 215 -7.91 -14.13 0.37
CA GLN A 215 -7.64 -14.85 1.62
C GLN A 215 -8.21 -14.12 2.84
N GLN A 216 -8.06 -12.80 2.88
CA GLN A 216 -8.66 -11.96 3.92
C GLN A 216 -10.19 -12.11 3.93
N ALA A 217 -10.85 -12.00 2.76
CA ALA A 217 -12.29 -12.16 2.63
C ALA A 217 -12.78 -13.55 3.08
N ALA A 218 -12.04 -14.60 2.74
CA ALA A 218 -12.32 -15.95 3.20
C ALA A 218 -12.24 -16.08 4.74
N VAL A 219 -11.20 -15.50 5.36
CA VAL A 219 -11.05 -15.51 6.82
C VAL A 219 -12.14 -14.68 7.52
N VAL A 220 -12.54 -13.53 6.95
CA VAL A 220 -13.69 -12.76 7.49
C VAL A 220 -14.95 -13.62 7.54
N LYS A 221 -15.24 -14.34 6.45
CA LYS A 221 -16.42 -15.23 6.37
C LYS A 221 -16.33 -16.38 7.36
N GLU A 222 -15.18 -17.03 7.47
CA GLU A 222 -14.94 -18.13 8.42
C GLU A 222 -15.07 -17.65 9.87
N ASN A 223 -14.44 -16.53 10.21
CA ASN A 223 -14.46 -15.96 11.54
C ASN A 223 -15.85 -15.50 11.96
N SER A 224 -16.65 -14.93 11.04
CA SER A 224 -18.04 -14.56 11.34
C SER A 224 -18.86 -15.78 11.76
N ALA A 225 -18.74 -16.90 11.03
CA ALA A 225 -19.46 -18.12 11.35
C ALA A 225 -19.01 -18.74 12.68
N GLN A 226 -17.69 -18.76 12.94
CA GLN A 226 -17.13 -19.24 14.20
C GLN A 226 -17.57 -18.38 15.39
N ARG A 227 -17.57 -17.06 15.21
CA ARG A 227 -18.02 -16.11 16.22
C ARG A 227 -19.50 -16.30 16.57
N ASP A 228 -20.37 -16.44 15.58
CA ASP A 228 -21.81 -16.65 15.82
C ASP A 228 -22.08 -17.94 16.60
N ALA A 229 -21.33 -19.02 16.29
CA ALA A 229 -21.45 -20.28 17.02
C ALA A 229 -20.92 -20.16 18.46
N ALA A 230 -19.76 -19.53 18.65
CA ALA A 230 -19.14 -19.30 19.94
C ALA A 230 -20.01 -18.43 20.86
N LEU A 231 -20.59 -17.34 20.33
CA LEU A 231 -21.46 -16.46 21.11
C LEU A 231 -22.75 -17.16 21.54
N LYS A 232 -23.32 -18.05 20.73
CA LYS A 232 -24.47 -18.88 21.12
C LYS A 232 -24.13 -19.84 22.26
N GLN A 233 -22.93 -20.43 22.24
CA GLN A 233 -22.45 -21.29 23.31
C GLN A 233 -22.21 -20.51 24.60
N LEU A 234 -21.56 -19.33 24.52
CA LEU A 234 -21.36 -18.45 25.67
C LEU A 234 -22.69 -17.97 26.25
N ALA A 235 -23.65 -17.59 25.41
CA ALA A 235 -24.98 -17.18 25.84
C ALA A 235 -25.70 -18.29 26.61
N ALA A 236 -25.60 -19.54 26.13
CA ALA A 236 -26.15 -20.70 26.82
C ALA A 236 -25.42 -21.00 28.15
N LEU A 237 -24.09 -20.92 28.18
CA LEU A 237 -23.27 -21.17 29.37
C LEU A 237 -23.49 -20.13 30.47
N HIS A 238 -23.63 -18.85 30.10
CA HIS A 238 -23.82 -17.74 31.03
C HIS A 238 -25.29 -17.39 31.28
N ASN A 239 -26.23 -18.13 30.69
CA ASN A 239 -27.67 -17.88 30.79
C ASN A 239 -28.04 -16.42 30.43
N THR A 240 -27.56 -15.95 29.29
CA THR A 240 -27.69 -14.57 28.81
C THR A 240 -28.03 -14.56 27.30
N THR A 241 -27.97 -13.40 26.66
CA THR A 241 -28.24 -13.23 25.23
C THR A 241 -26.95 -13.18 24.41
N VAL A 242 -27.05 -13.54 23.13
CA VAL A 242 -25.93 -13.48 22.17
C VAL A 242 -25.44 -12.05 22.01
N GLU A 243 -26.34 -11.08 22.05
CA GLU A 243 -26.04 -9.65 21.92
C GLU A 243 -25.22 -9.14 23.10
N LEU A 244 -25.58 -9.52 24.34
CA LEU A 244 -24.83 -9.13 25.54
C LEU A 244 -23.46 -9.79 25.59
N GLU A 245 -23.34 -11.07 25.22
CA GLU A 245 -22.04 -11.74 25.12
C GLU A 245 -21.18 -11.16 24.02
N GLY A 246 -21.77 -10.82 22.87
CA GLY A 246 -21.07 -10.11 21.80
C GLY A 246 -20.50 -8.79 22.29
N ALA A 247 -21.32 -7.98 22.98
CA ALA A 247 -20.88 -6.72 23.57
C ALA A 247 -19.77 -6.91 24.63
N ARG A 248 -19.85 -7.96 25.46
CA ARG A 248 -18.81 -8.29 26.43
C ARG A 248 -17.49 -8.64 25.74
N VAL A 249 -17.52 -9.54 24.76
CA VAL A 249 -16.33 -9.97 24.01
C VAL A 249 -15.69 -8.78 23.29
N ASP A 250 -16.48 -7.92 22.67
CA ASP A 250 -15.98 -6.73 21.97
C ASP A 250 -15.37 -5.71 22.93
N ALA A 251 -16.01 -5.48 24.08
CA ALA A 251 -15.46 -4.61 25.12
C ALA A 251 -14.13 -5.14 25.69
N LEU A 252 -14.03 -6.46 25.91
CA LEU A 252 -12.80 -7.10 26.37
C LEU A 252 -11.69 -7.02 25.32
N THR A 253 -12.01 -7.27 24.05
CA THR A 253 -11.07 -7.17 22.93
C THR A 253 -10.54 -5.75 22.81
N LYS A 254 -11.44 -4.75 22.83
CA LYS A 254 -11.08 -3.34 22.77
C LYS A 254 -10.19 -2.93 23.95
N LYS A 255 -10.55 -3.35 25.17
CA LYS A 255 -9.74 -3.07 26.36
C LYS A 255 -8.34 -3.68 26.26
N ALA A 256 -8.23 -4.93 25.83
CA ALA A 256 -6.95 -5.59 25.62
C ALA A 256 -6.09 -4.87 24.57
N GLN A 257 -6.71 -4.42 23.47
CA GLN A 257 -6.06 -3.63 22.42
C GLN A 257 -5.54 -2.27 22.93
N GLU A 258 -6.33 -1.56 23.74
CA GLU A 258 -5.96 -0.27 24.33
C GLU A 258 -4.85 -0.41 25.37
N GLU A 259 -4.91 -1.45 26.21
CA GLU A 259 -3.86 -1.78 27.17
C GLU A 259 -2.55 -2.13 26.45
N ALA A 260 -2.63 -2.93 25.39
CA ALA A 260 -1.48 -3.30 24.57
C ALA A 260 -0.90 -2.09 23.83
N LEU A 261 -1.74 -1.18 23.29
CA LEU A 261 -1.29 0.07 22.70
C LEU A 261 -0.56 0.94 23.73
N THR A 262 -1.13 1.06 24.93
CA THR A 262 -0.53 1.83 26.03
C THR A 262 0.85 1.27 26.38
N ALA A 263 0.97 -0.05 26.47
CA ALA A 263 2.25 -0.72 26.70
C ALA A 263 3.26 -0.43 25.58
N GLN A 264 2.83 -0.49 24.31
CA GLN A 264 3.69 -0.22 23.17
C GLN A 264 4.12 1.25 23.06
N ILE A 265 3.22 2.19 23.32
CA ILE A 265 3.53 3.62 23.44
C ILE A 265 4.60 3.81 24.50
N LYS A 266 4.43 3.23 25.70
CA LYS A 266 5.43 3.32 26.76
C LYS A 266 6.77 2.70 26.35
N ASN A 267 6.76 1.53 25.73
CA ASN A 267 7.97 0.82 25.31
C ASN A 267 8.72 1.55 24.20
N SER A 268 8.02 2.28 23.33
CA SER A 268 8.63 3.03 22.22
C SER A 268 9.72 4.01 22.67
N ALA A 269 9.61 4.56 23.88
CA ALA A 269 10.59 5.51 24.42
C ALA A 269 11.99 4.90 24.60
N ASN A 270 12.07 3.57 24.68
CA ASN A 270 13.30 2.83 24.95
C ASN A 270 13.83 2.07 23.74
N VAL A 271 13.15 2.16 22.59
CA VAL A 271 13.60 1.53 21.35
C VAL A 271 14.67 2.43 20.71
N PRO A 272 15.74 1.89 20.10
CA PRO A 272 16.67 2.70 19.33
C PRO A 272 16.03 3.33 18.09
N ALA A 273 16.55 4.49 17.67
CA ALA A 273 16.06 5.17 16.48
C ALA A 273 16.22 4.29 15.22
N PRO A 274 15.20 4.24 14.35
CA PRO A 274 15.20 3.35 13.20
C PRO A 274 16.12 3.90 12.10
N VAL A 275 16.84 3.00 11.42
CA VAL A 275 17.71 3.32 10.28
C VAL A 275 17.07 2.79 9.01
N ARG A 276 17.12 3.57 7.92
CA ARG A 276 16.54 3.16 6.64
C ARG A 276 17.23 1.88 6.16
N PRO A 277 16.47 0.83 5.83
CA PRO A 277 17.03 -0.35 5.19
C PRO A 277 17.70 0.02 3.86
N PRO A 278 18.81 -0.65 3.48
CA PRO A 278 19.42 -0.44 2.18
C PRO A 278 18.40 -0.74 1.08
N THR A 279 18.18 0.24 0.19
CA THR A 279 17.20 0.10 -0.89
C THR A 279 17.64 -1.01 -1.85
N PRO A 280 16.84 -2.07 -2.05
CA PRO A 280 17.17 -3.10 -3.04
C PRO A 280 17.21 -2.47 -4.44
N GLY A 281 18.40 -2.33 -5.03
CA GLY A 281 18.58 -1.93 -6.42
C GLY A 281 19.14 -0.52 -6.70
N GLN A 282 19.59 0.24 -5.69
CA GLN A 282 20.47 1.41 -5.93
C GLN A 282 21.95 1.00 -5.81
N GLY A 283 22.48 0.42 -6.89
CA GLY A 283 23.91 0.47 -7.15
C GLY A 283 24.31 1.89 -7.57
N ASN A 284 25.39 2.42 -6.99
CA ASN A 284 26.02 3.68 -7.34
C ASN A 284 26.22 3.85 -8.86
N GLY A 285 25.79 4.97 -9.43
CA GLY A 285 26.20 5.39 -10.78
C GLY A 285 25.30 6.42 -11.46
N ASN A 286 25.72 7.69 -11.41
CA ASN A 286 25.34 8.84 -12.25
C ASN A 286 24.00 9.55 -12.01
N GLN A 287 24.08 10.61 -11.20
CA GLN A 287 23.16 11.75 -11.19
C GLN A 287 23.28 12.54 -12.51
N PRO A 288 22.18 12.85 -13.22
CA PRO A 288 22.17 13.88 -14.27
C PRO A 288 21.97 15.28 -13.65
N VAL A 289 22.79 16.23 -14.07
CA VAL A 289 22.76 17.65 -13.70
C VAL A 289 21.51 18.34 -14.30
N GLN A 290 20.80 19.17 -13.52
CA GLN A 290 19.69 20.05 -13.97
C GLN A 290 20.15 21.51 -14.05
N PRO A 291 19.60 22.32 -14.99
CA PRO A 291 18.97 23.62 -14.62
C PRO A 291 17.74 24.03 -15.52
N PRO A 292 17.07 25.21 -15.33
CA PRO A 292 15.80 25.50 -14.61
C PRO A 292 14.53 25.76 -15.52
N PRO A 293 13.29 25.99 -14.97
CA PRO A 293 11.98 26.02 -15.71
C PRO A 293 11.37 27.46 -15.82
N PRO A 294 10.11 27.77 -16.27
CA PRO A 294 9.02 27.14 -17.12
C PRO A 294 8.46 28.14 -18.23
N PRO A 295 7.29 27.95 -18.93
CA PRO A 295 5.92 28.21 -18.40
C PRO A 295 4.77 27.28 -18.89
N VAL A 296 3.59 27.49 -18.29
CA VAL A 296 2.35 26.68 -18.14
C VAL A 296 1.36 26.73 -19.32
N THR A 297 0.51 25.71 -19.52
CA THR A 297 -0.93 25.82 -19.95
C THR A 297 -1.76 24.53 -19.71
N GLN A 298 -2.98 24.73 -19.15
CA GLN A 298 -4.15 23.83 -18.92
C GLN A 298 -5.12 23.82 -20.16
N PRO A 299 -6.34 23.21 -20.20
CA PRO A 299 -6.92 21.94 -19.65
C PRO A 299 -7.97 21.15 -20.57
N ASP A 300 -8.42 19.95 -20.12
CA ASP A 300 -9.76 19.24 -20.20
C ASP A 300 -10.39 18.64 -21.52
N PRO A 301 -11.44 17.74 -21.52
CA PRO A 301 -12.05 16.73 -20.59
C PRO A 301 -12.49 15.37 -21.29
N PRO A 302 -13.60 14.65 -20.95
CA PRO A 302 -13.71 13.49 -20.03
C PRO A 302 -14.24 12.16 -20.66
N VAL A 303 -14.14 11.01 -19.97
CA VAL A 303 -14.98 9.81 -20.27
C VAL A 303 -15.47 9.14 -18.97
N ALA A 304 -16.76 8.81 -18.96
CA ALA A 304 -17.57 8.32 -17.84
C ALA A 304 -17.53 6.78 -17.63
N PRO A 305 -17.93 6.27 -16.45
CA PRO A 305 -17.70 4.89 -15.97
C PRO A 305 -18.93 3.95 -16.11
N PRO A 306 -18.78 2.61 -15.96
CA PRO A 306 -19.92 1.73 -15.72
C PRO A 306 -20.13 1.35 -14.25
N VAL A 307 -21.41 1.05 -14.00
CA VAL A 307 -22.19 0.88 -12.77
C VAL A 307 -21.80 -0.32 -11.89
N VAL A 308 -22.01 -0.14 -10.57
CA VAL A 308 -21.77 -1.08 -9.46
C VAL A 308 -23.06 -1.79 -9.05
N THR A 309 -22.97 -3.06 -8.61
CA THR A 309 -23.98 -3.73 -7.76
C THR A 309 -23.40 -4.00 -6.36
N PRO A 310 -24.21 -4.01 -5.28
CA PRO A 310 -23.72 -3.99 -3.90
C PRO A 310 -23.43 -5.39 -3.33
N ASP A 311 -22.32 -5.51 -2.59
CA ASP A 311 -21.93 -6.70 -1.81
C ASP A 311 -22.33 -6.60 -0.31
N PRO A 312 -22.44 -7.73 0.40
CA PRO A 312 -23.03 -7.85 1.75
C PRO A 312 -22.16 -7.26 2.88
N PRO A 313 -22.72 -7.07 4.10
CA PRO A 313 -22.08 -6.27 5.16
C PRO A 313 -20.89 -6.98 5.79
N VAL A 314 -19.71 -6.35 5.66
CA VAL A 314 -18.51 -6.65 6.44
C VAL A 314 -18.67 -6.03 7.83
N VAL A 315 -18.50 -6.82 8.89
CA VAL A 315 -18.51 -6.32 10.28
C VAL A 315 -17.31 -5.39 10.48
N ALA A 316 -17.60 -4.11 10.71
CA ALA A 316 -16.60 -3.05 10.78
C ALA A 316 -15.87 -2.99 12.15
N PRO A 317 -14.58 -2.60 12.20
CA PRO A 317 -14.00 -2.07 13.42
C PRO A 317 -14.79 -0.83 13.84
N PRO A 318 -14.85 -0.54 15.14
CA PRO A 318 -15.69 0.54 15.65
C PRO A 318 -15.27 1.87 15.00
N VAL A 319 -16.16 2.41 14.16
CA VAL A 319 -16.10 3.80 13.71
C VAL A 319 -16.40 4.64 14.95
N VAL A 320 -15.35 5.21 15.54
CA VAL A 320 -15.51 6.07 16.70
C VAL A 320 -15.79 7.48 16.18
N THR A 321 -16.92 8.06 16.57
CA THR A 321 -17.14 9.50 16.40
C THR A 321 -16.00 10.24 17.12
N PRO A 322 -15.24 11.10 16.42
CA PRO A 322 -14.12 11.80 17.04
C PRO A 322 -14.60 12.57 18.27
N GLN A 323 -13.97 12.31 19.41
CA GLN A 323 -14.10 13.24 20.54
C GLN A 323 -13.45 14.57 20.13
N PRO A 324 -13.95 15.73 20.60
CA PRO A 324 -13.39 17.03 20.23
C PRO A 324 -11.92 17.12 20.63
N VAL A 325 -11.01 16.90 19.68
CA VAL A 325 -9.60 17.25 19.83
C VAL A 325 -9.48 18.74 19.57
N THR A 326 -8.92 19.49 20.51
CA THR A 326 -8.67 20.92 20.34
C THR A 326 -7.64 21.12 19.22
N PRO A 327 -8.00 21.77 18.10
CA PRO A 327 -7.06 22.05 17.03
C PRO A 327 -5.95 22.99 17.54
N PRO A 328 -4.67 22.75 17.22
CA PRO A 328 -3.61 23.72 17.48
C PRO A 328 -3.78 24.97 16.58
N PRO A 329 -3.09 26.08 16.88
CA PRO A 329 -3.38 27.40 16.31
C PRO A 329 -3.42 27.40 14.77
N ALA A 330 -4.36 28.15 14.20
CA ALA A 330 -4.50 28.32 12.76
C ALA A 330 -3.20 28.89 12.13
N GLY A 331 -2.67 28.23 11.09
CA GLY A 331 -1.57 28.76 10.28
C GLY A 331 -0.49 27.76 9.85
N SER A 332 -0.45 26.53 10.38
CA SER A 332 0.55 25.53 9.97
C SER A 332 0.02 24.62 8.85
N TYR A 333 0.93 24.17 7.97
CA TYR A 333 0.65 23.20 6.92
C TYR A 333 -0.01 21.92 7.47
N ILE A 334 0.26 21.56 8.74
CA ILE A 334 -0.33 20.42 9.45
C ILE A 334 -1.86 20.52 9.48
N ASN A 335 -2.43 21.68 9.83
CA ASN A 335 -3.87 21.86 9.91
C ASN A 335 -4.53 21.73 8.53
N ALA A 336 -3.90 22.26 7.48
CA ALA A 336 -4.38 22.12 6.11
C ALA A 336 -4.35 20.65 5.65
N MET A 337 -3.26 19.95 5.94
CA MET A 337 -3.07 18.54 5.63
C MET A 337 -4.13 17.68 6.34
N VAL A 338 -4.26 17.79 7.66
CA VAL A 338 -5.23 16.97 8.40
C VAL A 338 -6.66 17.32 7.99
N SER A 339 -6.98 18.61 7.79
CA SER A 339 -8.32 19.03 7.33
C SER A 339 -8.66 18.44 5.97
N TYR A 340 -7.70 18.41 5.04
CA TYR A 340 -7.89 17.76 3.76
C TYR A 340 -8.21 16.28 3.94
N ALA A 341 -7.44 15.54 4.74
CA ALA A 341 -7.65 14.11 4.97
C ALA A 341 -9.02 13.83 5.64
N MET A 342 -9.40 14.64 6.62
CA MET A 342 -10.69 14.56 7.30
C MET A 342 -11.86 14.83 6.35
N ALA A 343 -11.69 15.73 5.37
CA ALA A 343 -12.71 15.97 4.35
C ALA A 343 -12.90 14.81 3.37
N GLN A 344 -12.02 13.81 3.37
CA GLN A 344 -12.15 12.62 2.53
C GLN A 344 -12.92 11.48 3.21
N GLN A 345 -13.36 11.65 4.46
CA GLN A 345 -14.08 10.59 5.18
C GLN A 345 -15.31 10.09 4.41
N GLY A 346 -15.58 8.78 4.51
CA GLY A 346 -16.66 8.11 3.80
C GLY A 346 -16.30 7.64 2.39
N LYS A 347 -15.22 8.15 1.79
CA LYS A 347 -14.78 7.74 0.44
C LYS A 347 -14.20 6.34 0.44
N SER A 348 -14.30 5.65 -0.69
CA SER A 348 -13.83 4.27 -0.79
C SER A 348 -12.31 4.17 -0.78
N TYR A 349 -11.81 3.03 -0.32
CA TYR A 349 -10.42 2.64 -0.54
C TYR A 349 -10.22 2.13 -1.99
N LEU A 350 -9.13 2.52 -2.64
CA LEU A 350 -8.73 2.00 -3.95
C LEU A 350 -7.21 1.92 -4.05
N TRP A 351 -6.66 0.77 -4.47
CA TRP A 351 -5.22 0.61 -4.71
C TRP A 351 -4.66 1.60 -5.73
N GLY A 352 -3.56 2.25 -5.38
CA GLY A 352 -2.99 3.33 -6.19
C GLY A 352 -3.85 4.61 -6.18
N GLY A 353 -4.99 4.62 -5.49
CA GLY A 353 -5.97 5.69 -5.48
C GLY A 353 -5.42 7.00 -4.91
N THR A 354 -5.59 8.09 -5.64
CA THR A 354 -5.15 9.44 -5.23
C THR A 354 -6.29 10.46 -5.25
N GLY A 355 -7.54 9.98 -5.15
CA GLY A 355 -8.73 10.81 -5.23
C GLY A 355 -9.21 11.11 -6.65
N PRO A 356 -10.29 11.90 -6.79
CA PRO A 356 -11.06 12.48 -5.69
C PRO A 356 -12.06 11.48 -5.07
N ASN A 357 -12.38 10.37 -5.73
CA ASN A 357 -13.47 9.47 -5.30
C ASN A 357 -13.00 8.33 -4.40
N ALA A 358 -11.73 7.94 -4.50
CA ALA A 358 -11.16 6.86 -3.72
C ALA A 358 -9.66 7.08 -3.48
N PHE A 359 -9.15 6.56 -2.36
CA PHE A 359 -7.76 6.74 -1.92
C PHE A 359 -7.16 5.41 -1.47
N ASP A 360 -5.86 5.22 -1.67
CA ASP A 360 -5.09 4.30 -0.82
C ASP A 360 -4.48 5.06 0.36
N CYS A 361 -3.79 4.32 1.24
CA CYS A 361 -3.20 4.87 2.46
C CYS A 361 -2.22 6.01 2.19
N SER A 362 -1.20 5.73 1.38
CA SER A 362 -0.15 6.69 1.03
C SER A 362 -0.64 7.79 0.08
N GLY A 363 -1.68 7.55 -0.71
CA GLY A 363 -2.33 8.50 -1.61
C GLY A 363 -3.20 9.51 -0.88
N LEU A 364 -3.89 9.10 0.19
CA LEU A 364 -4.56 10.04 1.11
C LEU A 364 -3.54 10.97 1.75
N VAL A 365 -2.45 10.43 2.30
CA VAL A 365 -1.35 11.20 2.89
C VAL A 365 -0.75 12.13 1.84
N TRP A 366 -0.39 11.60 0.67
CA TRP A 366 0.22 12.36 -0.43
C TRP A 366 -0.65 13.56 -0.85
N LYS A 367 -1.96 13.36 -1.01
CA LYS A 367 -2.89 14.45 -1.35
C LYS A 367 -3.09 15.44 -0.21
N ALA A 368 -3.09 14.99 1.04
CA ALA A 368 -3.16 15.86 2.21
C ALA A 368 -1.94 16.79 2.28
N PHE A 369 -0.74 16.27 2.10
CA PHE A 369 0.50 17.06 2.02
C PHE A 369 0.49 18.00 0.81
N GLN A 370 0.04 17.53 -0.37
CA GLN A 370 -0.09 18.36 -1.57
C GLN A 370 -1.05 19.54 -1.35
N ALA A 371 -2.19 19.32 -0.70
CA ALA A 371 -3.14 20.38 -0.36
C ALA A 371 -2.57 21.40 0.64
N ALA A 372 -1.60 20.97 1.46
CA ALA A 372 -0.87 21.82 2.38
C ALA A 372 0.39 22.47 1.77
N GLY A 373 0.69 22.20 0.49
CA GLY A 373 1.85 22.76 -0.22
C GLY A 373 3.20 22.12 0.13
N VAL A 374 3.20 20.95 0.77
CA VAL A 374 4.42 20.24 1.18
C VAL A 374 4.65 19.02 0.27
N PRO A 375 5.78 18.92 -0.43
CA PRO A 375 6.05 17.78 -1.29
C PRO A 375 6.45 16.55 -0.46
N VAL A 376 5.81 15.42 -0.74
CA VAL A 376 6.20 14.11 -0.18
C VAL A 376 6.20 13.04 -1.28
N PRO A 377 6.99 11.96 -1.13
CA PRO A 377 6.96 10.82 -2.06
C PRO A 377 5.55 10.20 -2.18
N ARG A 378 5.30 9.43 -3.25
CA ARG A 378 3.99 8.80 -3.47
C ARG A 378 3.74 7.59 -2.55
N THR A 379 4.78 6.89 -2.13
CA THR A 379 4.70 5.62 -1.41
C THR A 379 4.80 5.83 0.11
N GLY A 380 4.12 5.01 0.91
CA GLY A 380 4.07 5.18 2.36
C GLY A 380 5.44 5.00 3.01
N THR A 381 6.21 4.01 2.54
CA THR A 381 7.57 3.77 3.00
C THR A 381 8.49 4.95 2.71
N ASP A 382 8.46 5.52 1.50
CA ASP A 382 9.31 6.69 1.21
C ASP A 382 8.80 7.95 1.92
N GLN A 383 7.50 8.11 2.16
CA GLN A 383 6.96 9.19 2.99
C GLN A 383 7.53 9.12 4.42
N TYR A 384 7.59 7.94 5.02
CA TYR A 384 8.21 7.81 6.34
C TYR A 384 9.72 8.11 6.31
N TRP A 385 10.43 7.60 5.31
CA TRP A 385 11.88 7.77 5.17
C TRP A 385 12.32 9.15 4.61
N ALA A 386 11.41 9.94 4.06
CA ALA A 386 11.68 11.32 3.63
C ALA A 386 11.53 12.35 4.76
N ALA A 387 10.81 12.03 5.84
CA ALA A 387 10.64 12.94 6.96
C ALA A 387 12.01 13.36 7.57
N PRO A 388 12.19 14.63 7.97
CA PRO A 388 13.42 15.09 8.61
C PRO A 388 13.63 14.45 9.98
N THR A 389 12.55 14.15 10.70
CA THR A 389 12.62 13.66 12.07
C THR A 389 11.78 12.38 12.24
N ARG A 390 12.30 11.43 13.02
CA ARG A 390 11.52 10.31 13.57
C ARG A 390 11.50 10.45 15.07
N VAL A 391 10.32 10.37 15.67
CA VAL A 391 10.17 10.43 17.12
C VAL A 391 9.51 9.15 17.62
N PRO A 392 9.83 8.69 18.84
CA PRO A 392 9.14 7.58 19.45
C PRO A 392 7.62 7.80 19.45
N LEU A 393 6.84 6.73 19.33
CA LEU A 393 5.38 6.79 19.35
C LEU A 393 4.82 7.46 20.63
N SER A 394 5.54 7.34 21.75
CA SER A 394 5.29 8.08 23.00
C SER A 394 5.32 9.60 22.88
N GLN A 395 5.94 10.13 21.83
CA GLN A 395 6.05 11.57 21.55
C GLN A 395 5.23 11.97 20.32
N ALA A 396 4.36 11.09 19.82
CA ALA A 396 3.54 11.37 18.65
C ALA A 396 2.61 12.57 18.89
N GLN A 397 2.58 13.46 17.90
CA GLN A 397 1.81 14.70 17.89
C GLN A 397 0.85 14.71 16.71
N TYR A 398 -0.21 15.51 16.84
CA TYR A 398 -1.17 15.75 15.78
C TYR A 398 -0.46 16.13 14.47
N GLY A 399 -0.70 15.37 13.40
CA GLY A 399 -0.05 15.52 12.11
C GLY A 399 1.13 14.59 11.84
N ASP A 400 1.69 13.94 12.85
CA ASP A 400 2.75 12.94 12.63
C ASP A 400 2.22 11.75 11.82
N LEU A 401 3.09 11.12 11.04
CA LEU A 401 2.72 9.93 10.27
C LEU A 401 3.02 8.67 11.07
N VAL A 402 1.96 7.92 11.35
CA VAL A 402 2.04 6.59 11.96
C VAL A 402 2.16 5.57 10.85
N VAL A 403 3.09 4.64 11.01
CA VAL A 403 3.31 3.53 10.07
C VAL A 403 3.14 2.20 10.77
N PHE A 404 2.85 1.17 9.97
CA PHE A 404 2.57 -0.18 10.46
C PHE A 404 3.48 -1.18 9.74
N ASP A 405 4.18 -2.00 10.53
CA ASP A 405 5.15 -3.00 10.11
C ASP A 405 4.96 -4.27 10.95
N SER A 406 4.81 -5.42 10.29
CA SER A 406 4.67 -6.72 10.95
C SER A 406 5.99 -7.48 11.07
N ASP A 407 7.02 -7.11 10.32
CA ASP A 407 8.25 -7.89 10.16
C ASP A 407 9.49 -7.13 10.66
N GLY A 408 9.32 -5.86 11.06
CA GLY A 408 10.36 -5.00 11.61
C GLY A 408 11.43 -4.60 10.59
N ASN A 409 11.19 -4.82 9.30
CA ASN A 409 12.16 -4.64 8.24
C ASN A 409 12.20 -3.20 7.70
N GLY A 410 11.38 -2.28 8.22
CA GLY A 410 11.35 -0.88 7.79
C GLY A 410 10.68 -0.65 6.44
N ASN A 411 9.99 -1.67 5.90
CA ASN A 411 9.04 -1.55 4.80
C ASN A 411 7.62 -1.63 5.37
N PHE A 412 6.89 -0.52 5.28
CA PHE A 412 5.62 -0.37 5.98
C PHE A 412 4.48 -0.85 5.10
N GLY A 413 3.60 -1.70 5.66
CA GLY A 413 2.41 -2.16 4.97
C GLY A 413 1.31 -1.10 4.92
N HIS A 414 1.35 -0.11 5.81
CA HIS A 414 0.34 0.93 5.92
C HIS A 414 0.89 2.22 6.53
N ILE A 415 0.25 3.35 6.20
CA ILE A 415 0.57 4.67 6.72
C ILE A 415 -0.72 5.47 7.00
N ALA A 416 -0.71 6.25 8.06
CA ALA A 416 -1.84 7.04 8.52
C ALA A 416 -1.39 8.37 9.13
N ILE A 417 -2.30 9.35 9.20
CA ILE A 417 -2.01 10.65 9.84
C ILE A 417 -2.54 10.60 11.28
N TYR A 418 -1.65 10.74 12.27
CA TYR A 418 -2.01 10.78 13.68
C TYR A 418 -2.82 12.03 14.00
N ILE A 419 -3.92 11.85 14.73
CA ILE A 419 -4.78 12.98 15.15
C ILE A 419 -4.92 13.08 16.67
N GLY A 420 -4.06 12.40 17.42
CA GLY A 420 -4.09 12.37 18.88
C GLY A 420 -4.91 11.21 19.45
N ASN A 421 -4.82 11.00 20.77
CA ASN A 421 -5.61 10.03 21.54
C ASN A 421 -5.56 8.58 21.01
N GLY A 422 -4.44 8.14 20.42
CA GLY A 422 -4.36 6.80 19.82
C GLY A 422 -5.23 6.65 18.56
N GLN A 423 -5.56 7.74 17.88
CA GLN A 423 -6.39 7.73 16.68
C GLN A 423 -5.63 8.27 15.47
N ALA A 424 -5.99 7.78 14.29
CA ALA A 424 -5.45 8.25 13.02
C ALA A 424 -6.53 8.34 11.94
N VAL A 425 -6.43 9.35 11.08
CA VAL A 425 -7.21 9.43 9.83
C VAL A 425 -6.47 8.68 8.73
N GLN A 426 -7.18 7.78 8.05
CA GLN A 426 -6.57 6.81 7.13
C GLN A 426 -7.55 6.24 6.11
N ALA A 427 -6.99 5.83 4.98
CA ALA A 427 -7.63 4.92 4.03
C ALA A 427 -7.10 3.51 4.34
N LEU A 428 -7.87 2.74 5.12
CA LEU A 428 -7.38 1.52 5.77
C LEU A 428 -7.13 0.38 4.76
N PHE A 429 -8.19 -0.12 4.13
CA PHE A 429 -8.16 -1.15 3.07
C PHE A 429 -9.53 -1.28 2.40
N THR A 430 -9.61 -2.07 1.33
CA THR A 430 -10.83 -2.34 0.57
C THR A 430 -11.97 -2.79 1.49
N GLY A 431 -13.16 -2.24 1.28
CA GLY A 431 -14.33 -2.48 2.14
C GLY A 431 -14.46 -1.52 3.33
N TYR A 432 -13.42 -0.73 3.62
CA TYR A 432 -13.46 0.32 4.65
C TYR A 432 -13.41 1.70 4.03
N PRO A 433 -14.34 2.60 4.41
CA PRO A 433 -14.24 3.98 3.97
C PRO A 433 -13.01 4.64 4.59
N VAL A 434 -12.53 5.71 3.96
CA VAL A 434 -11.61 6.65 4.58
C VAL A 434 -12.27 7.15 5.88
N GLY A 435 -11.52 7.15 6.97
CA GLY A 435 -12.11 7.35 8.29
C GLY A 435 -11.09 7.58 9.38
N VAL A 436 -11.60 7.96 10.55
CA VAL A 436 -10.84 7.97 11.80
C VAL A 436 -11.02 6.61 12.48
N TYR A 437 -9.90 5.95 12.74
CA TYR A 437 -9.88 4.68 13.45
C TYR A 437 -8.86 4.73 14.58
N SER A 438 -9.13 3.98 15.65
CA SER A 438 -8.15 3.74 16.70
C SER A 438 -6.98 2.94 16.13
N ILE A 439 -5.75 3.33 16.44
CA ILE A 439 -4.57 2.53 16.10
C ILE A 439 -4.44 1.31 17.02
N ALA A 440 -5.22 1.25 18.11
CA ALA A 440 -5.22 0.13 19.05
C ALA A 440 -5.69 -1.18 18.39
N SER A 441 -6.58 -1.10 17.40
CA SER A 441 -7.00 -2.27 16.63
C SER A 441 -5.87 -2.87 15.78
N MET A 442 -4.74 -2.16 15.66
CA MET A 442 -3.53 -2.54 14.91
C MET A 442 -2.28 -2.52 15.81
N THR A 443 -2.42 -2.56 17.13
CA THR A 443 -1.31 -2.51 18.10
C THR A 443 -0.18 -3.48 17.76
N ASN A 444 -0.50 -4.72 17.38
CA ASN A 444 0.51 -5.75 17.09
C ASN A 444 1.47 -5.41 15.95
N VAL A 445 1.16 -4.38 15.16
CA VAL A 445 1.98 -3.95 14.01
C VAL A 445 2.29 -2.46 13.98
N VAL A 446 1.79 -1.66 14.94
CA VAL A 446 2.11 -0.22 14.91
C VAL A 446 3.60 -0.04 15.19
N TYR A 447 4.27 0.72 14.34
CA TYR A 447 5.72 0.88 14.45
C TYR A 447 6.05 1.75 15.68
N PRO A 448 7.15 1.48 16.42
CA PRO A 448 7.48 2.23 17.63
C PRO A 448 7.92 3.68 17.36
N TYR A 449 8.01 4.09 16.10
CA TYR A 449 8.36 5.45 15.70
C TYR A 449 7.36 6.01 14.72
N VAL A 450 7.11 7.31 14.85
CA VAL A 450 6.32 8.10 13.90
C VAL A 450 7.24 9.05 13.13
N ALA A 451 6.87 9.37 11.91
CA ALA A 451 7.57 10.34 11.07
C ALA A 451 6.99 11.74 11.30
N ARG A 452 7.86 12.71 11.62
CA ARG A 452 7.50 14.11 11.82
C ARG A 452 8.12 14.96 10.71
N TYR A 453 7.25 15.72 10.05
CA TYR A 453 7.58 16.62 8.94
C TYR A 453 7.90 18.04 9.39
#